data_AF-A0A564FVC6-F1
#
_entry.id   AF-A0A564FVC6-F1
#
_cell.length_a   1.000
_cell.length_b   1.000
_cell.length_c   1.000
_cell.angle_alpha   90.00
_cell.angle_beta   90.00
_cell.angle_gamma   90.00
#
_symmetry.space_group_name_H-M   'P 1'
#
loop_
_entity.id
_entity.type
_entity.pdbx_description
1 polymer ?
#
loop_
_entity_poly.entity_id
_entity_poly.type
_entity_poly.pdbx_seq_one_letter_code
_entity_poly.pdbx_strand_id
1 'polypeptide(L)'
;MPNRFEQVDEAPADAMALTLARDGDKQSGTVTCPASATGGSLPKGFRSAEMPLKEAFRAAIKFANDFKVPMVVIDPDGLWQAEWGTLYREDDTEAEAPPAP
;
A
#
# COMPACT_ATOMS: atom_id res chain seq x y z
N MET A 1 6.98 9.11 -15.72
CA MET A 1 6.61 7.69 -15.54
C MET A 1 5.54 7.63 -14.47
N PRO A 2 4.47 6.84 -14.62
CA PRO A 2 3.48 6.67 -13.56
C PRO A 2 4.13 6.02 -12.34
N ASN A 3 3.66 6.38 -11.13
CA ASN A 3 4.12 5.74 -9.90
C ASN A 3 3.73 4.25 -9.93
N ARG A 4 4.56 3.38 -9.37
CA ARG A 4 4.31 1.94 -9.27
C ARG A 4 4.21 1.56 -7.80
N PHE A 5 3.18 0.82 -7.43
CA PHE A 5 2.93 0.36 -6.07
C PHE A 5 2.67 -1.14 -6.07
N GLU A 6 3.25 -1.81 -5.08
CA GLU A 6 3.04 -3.23 -4.88
C GLU A 6 1.70 -3.47 -4.17
N GLN A 7 0.93 -4.43 -4.67
CA GLN A 7 -0.25 -4.93 -4.01
C GLN A 7 0.09 -6.18 -3.21
N VAL A 8 -0.30 -6.18 -1.94
CA VAL A 8 -0.15 -7.31 -1.03
C VAL A 8 -1.48 -7.60 -0.36
N ASP A 9 -1.64 -8.81 0.16
CA ASP A 9 -2.88 -9.19 0.86
C ASP A 9 -2.80 -8.88 2.38
N GLU A 10 -1.60 -8.73 2.94
CA GLU A 10 -1.37 -8.38 4.35
C GLU A 10 -0.26 -7.34 4.53
N ALA A 11 -0.34 -6.53 5.59
CA ALA A 11 0.64 -5.48 5.86
C ALA A 11 1.98 -6.08 6.33
N PRO A 12 3.10 -5.83 5.61
CA PRO A 12 4.41 -6.33 6.00
C PRO A 12 4.96 -5.55 7.21
N ALA A 13 5.92 -6.14 7.91
CA ALA A 13 6.51 -5.56 9.12
C ALA A 13 7.53 -4.44 8.82
N ASP A 14 8.02 -4.33 7.60
CA ASP A 14 9.11 -3.43 7.19
C ASP A 14 8.68 -2.37 6.16
N ALA A 15 7.40 -2.33 5.77
CA ALA A 15 6.86 -1.31 4.88
C ALA A 15 5.57 -0.69 5.43
N MET A 16 5.25 0.49 4.90
CA MET A 16 3.97 1.15 5.14
C MET A 16 2.89 0.51 4.28
N ALA A 17 1.72 0.24 4.86
CA ALA A 17 0.58 -0.29 4.13
C ALA A 17 -0.54 0.76 4.02
N LEU A 18 -1.01 0.99 2.80
CA LEU A 18 -2.29 1.64 2.53
C LEU A 18 -3.35 0.57 2.35
N THR A 19 -4.28 0.46 3.29
CA THR A 19 -5.42 -0.45 3.17
C THR A 19 -6.62 0.31 2.64
N LEU A 20 -7.19 -0.15 1.54
CA LEU A 20 -8.45 0.31 0.97
C LEU A 20 -9.53 -0.71 1.30
N ALA A 21 -10.68 -0.25 1.77
CA ALA A 21 -11.78 -1.12 2.15
C ALA A 21 -13.12 -0.52 1.72
N ARG A 22 -14.06 -1.40 1.39
CA ARG A 22 -15.46 -1.06 1.16
C ARG A 22 -16.34 -1.69 2.25
N ASP A 23 -17.14 -0.86 2.91
CA ASP A 23 -18.21 -1.29 3.81
C ASP A 23 -19.55 -0.77 3.28
N GLY A 24 -20.29 -1.63 2.60
CA GLY A 24 -21.49 -1.26 1.85
C GLY A 24 -21.19 -0.23 0.76
N ASP A 25 -21.81 0.96 0.87
CA ASP A 25 -21.57 2.08 -0.05
C ASP A 25 -20.39 2.97 0.38
N LYS A 26 -19.86 2.77 1.59
CA LYS A 26 -18.75 3.58 2.11
C LYS A 26 -17.42 2.99 1.67
N GLN A 27 -16.62 3.81 1.01
CA GLN A 27 -15.25 3.49 0.65
C GLN A 27 -14.31 4.29 1.55
N SER A 28 -13.38 3.61 2.22
CA SER A 28 -12.42 4.24 3.12
C SER A 28 -11.02 3.67 2.91
N GLY A 29 -10.03 4.46 3.30
CA GLY A 29 -8.64 4.06 3.34
C GLY A 29 -8.06 4.29 4.73
N THR A 30 -7.12 3.44 5.11
CA THR A 30 -6.36 3.54 6.35
C THR A 30 -4.88 3.36 6.05
N VAL A 31 -4.02 4.14 6.71
CA VAL A 31 -2.56 4.03 6.60
C VAL A 31 -2.03 3.38 7.87
N THR A 32 -1.26 2.30 7.71
CA THR A 32 -0.58 1.62 8.80
C THR A 32 0.92 1.65 8.53
N CYS A 33 1.70 2.07 9.52
CA CYS A 33 3.15 2.09 9.46
C CYS A 33 3.72 1.38 10.69
N PRO A 34 4.31 0.18 10.54
CA PRO A 34 5.02 -0.49 11.61
C PRO A 34 6.16 0.39 12.14
N ALA A 35 6.46 0.29 13.44
CA ALA A 35 7.58 1.01 14.04
C ALA A 35 8.93 0.60 13.41
N SER A 36 9.06 -0.69 13.10
CA SER A 36 10.21 -1.31 12.43
C SER A 36 10.49 -0.71 11.06
N ALA A 37 9.47 -0.35 10.28
CA ALA A 37 9.63 0.29 8.98
C ALA A 37 10.33 1.66 9.09
N THR A 38 10.10 2.39 10.18
CA THR A 38 10.64 3.76 10.38
C THR A 38 11.99 3.82 11.10
N GLY A 39 12.62 2.67 11.35
CA GLY A 39 13.91 2.60 12.07
C GLY A 39 13.86 3.18 13.49
N GLY A 40 12.70 3.18 14.14
CA GLY A 40 12.52 3.74 15.49
C GLY A 40 12.10 5.20 15.55
N SER A 41 11.81 5.85 14.41
CA SER A 41 11.26 7.22 14.40
C SER A 41 9.85 7.31 15.00
N LEU A 42 9.10 6.21 14.93
CA LEU A 42 7.81 6.06 15.59
C LEU A 42 7.93 5.11 16.81
N PRO A 43 7.63 5.56 18.04
CA PRO A 43 7.82 4.76 19.26
C PRO A 43 6.82 3.60 19.40
N LYS A 44 5.67 3.69 18.72
CA LYS A 44 4.69 2.63 18.53
C LYS A 44 4.24 2.71 17.09
N GLY A 45 3.96 1.57 16.46
CA GLY A 45 3.42 1.56 15.09
C GLY A 45 2.26 2.54 14.95
N PHE A 46 2.21 3.23 13.81
CA PHE A 46 1.19 4.23 13.52
C PHE A 46 0.05 3.59 12.74
N ARG A 47 -1.18 3.95 13.10
CA ARG A 47 -2.37 3.68 12.31
C ARG A 47 -3.22 4.94 12.27
N SER A 48 -3.60 5.37 11.07
CA SER A 48 -4.49 6.52 10.89
C SER A 48 -5.94 6.16 11.28
N ALA A 49 -6.77 7.19 11.45
CA ALA A 49 -8.22 7.01 11.37
C ALA A 49 -8.62 6.60 9.93
N GLU A 50 -9.84 6.12 9.77
CA GLU A 50 -10.45 5.94 8.45
C GLU A 50 -10.64 7.29 7.76
N MET A 51 -10.29 7.34 6.48
CA MET A 51 -10.41 8.55 5.66
C MET A 51 -10.99 8.20 4.29
N PRO A 52 -11.53 9.18 3.54
CA PRO A 52 -11.86 8.99 2.13
C PRO A 52 -10.64 8.49 1.33
N LEU A 53 -10.85 7.64 0.33
CA LEU A 53 -9.77 6.96 -0.41
C LEU A 53 -8.66 7.91 -0.90
N LYS A 54 -9.05 9.04 -1.53
CA LYS A 54 -8.12 10.02 -2.08
C LYS A 54 -7.29 10.73 -1.00
N GLU A 55 -7.88 10.95 0.17
CA GLU A 55 -7.19 11.53 1.31
C GLU A 55 -6.22 10.53 1.92
N ALA A 56 -6.64 9.28 2.09
CA ALA A 56 -5.78 8.19 2.57
C ALA A 56 -4.57 7.97 1.66
N PHE A 57 -4.77 7.96 0.33
CA PHE A 57 -3.67 7.88 -0.64
C PHE A 57 -2.69 9.05 -0.48
N ARG A 58 -3.18 10.30 -0.43
CA ARG A 58 -2.32 11.48 -0.25
C ARG A 58 -1.52 11.43 1.05
N ALA A 59 -2.16 11.00 2.15
CA ALA A 59 -1.51 10.84 3.43
C ALA A 59 -0.42 9.76 3.37
N ALA A 60 -0.71 8.60 2.76
CA ALA A 60 0.25 7.50 2.59
C ALA A 60 1.49 7.97 1.81
N ILE A 61 1.30 8.64 0.67
CA ILE A 61 2.40 9.18 -0.14
C ILE A 61 3.24 10.18 0.65
N LYS A 62 2.60 11.08 1.40
CA LYS A 62 3.31 12.04 2.24
C LYS A 62 4.17 11.32 3.28
N PHE A 63 3.60 10.37 4.01
CA PHE A 63 4.34 9.64 5.04
C PHE A 63 5.46 8.78 4.47
N ALA A 64 5.23 8.06 3.37
CA ALA A 64 6.26 7.27 2.70
C ALA A 64 7.45 8.16 2.29
N ASN A 65 7.18 9.35 1.76
CA ASN A 65 8.21 10.31 1.38
C ASN A 65 8.94 10.94 2.57
N ASP A 66 8.21 11.27 3.64
CA ASP A 66 8.75 11.91 4.84
C ASP A 66 9.65 10.93 5.63
N PHE A 67 9.24 9.66 5.75
CA PHE A 67 9.97 8.63 6.48
C PHE A 67 10.91 7.78 5.60
N LYS A 68 10.90 7.99 4.28
CA LYS A 68 11.68 7.21 3.30
C LYS A 68 11.44 5.70 3.41
N VAL A 69 10.19 5.31 3.69
CA VAL A 69 9.79 3.92 3.81
C VAL A 69 9.10 3.43 2.54
N PRO A 70 9.27 2.15 2.17
CA PRO A 70 8.48 1.55 1.10
C PRO A 70 6.99 1.61 1.43
N MET A 71 6.16 1.70 0.39
CA MET A 71 4.70 1.71 0.50
C MET A 71 4.13 0.57 -0.34
N VAL A 72 3.32 -0.26 0.31
CA VAL A 72 2.51 -1.30 -0.30
C VAL A 72 1.02 -0.96 -0.16
N VAL A 73 0.18 -1.63 -0.95
CA VAL A 73 -1.25 -1.40 -1.01
C VAL A 73 -1.99 -2.71 -0.76
N ILE A 74 -2.99 -2.66 0.13
CA ILE A 74 -3.91 -3.75 0.37
C ILE A 74 -5.27 -3.29 -0.16
N ASP A 75 -5.74 -3.94 -1.22
CA ASP A 75 -6.97 -3.54 -1.91
C ASP A 75 -7.79 -4.78 -2.32
N PRO A 76 -8.46 -5.46 -1.36
CA PRO A 76 -9.27 -6.64 -1.64
C PRO A 76 -10.53 -6.32 -2.47
N ASP A 77 -10.97 -5.06 -2.47
CA ASP A 77 -12.21 -4.59 -3.10
C ASP A 77 -12.00 -3.92 -4.47
N GLY A 78 -10.76 -3.81 -4.94
CA GLY A 78 -10.43 -3.19 -6.23
C GLY A 78 -10.78 -1.70 -6.31
N LEU A 79 -10.52 -0.95 -5.25
CA LEU A 79 -10.79 0.49 -5.10
C LEU A 79 -9.66 1.37 -5.65
N TRP A 80 -8.53 0.79 -6.03
CA TRP A 80 -7.40 1.51 -6.60
C TRP A 80 -7.79 2.29 -7.86
N GLN A 81 -7.32 3.53 -7.96
CA GLN A 81 -7.56 4.37 -9.14
C GLN A 81 -6.31 4.43 -10.00
N ALA A 82 -6.45 4.11 -11.30
CA ALA A 82 -5.34 4.13 -12.25
C ALA A 82 -4.66 5.51 -12.38
N GLU A 83 -5.35 6.60 -12.02
CA GLU A 83 -4.76 7.94 -11.95
C GLU A 83 -3.67 8.09 -10.87
N TRP A 84 -3.67 7.23 -9.84
CA TRP A 84 -2.68 7.25 -8.75
C TRP A 84 -1.37 6.56 -9.13
N GLY A 85 -1.45 5.59 -10.03
CA GLY A 85 -0.31 4.80 -10.48
C GLY A 85 -0.73 3.39 -10.92
N THR A 86 0.29 2.60 -11.27
CA THR A 86 0.14 1.19 -11.58
C THR A 86 0.28 0.36 -10.31
N LEU A 87 -0.72 -0.47 -10.05
CA LEU A 87 -0.67 -1.50 -9.02
C LEU A 87 -0.11 -2.79 -9.64
N TYR A 88 0.87 -3.43 -9.01
CA TYR A 88 1.44 -4.71 -9.46
C TYR A 88 1.57 -5.69 -8.30
N ARG A 89 1.53 -6.99 -8.55
CA ARG A 89 1.84 -8.05 -7.58
C ARG A 89 3.18 -8.68 -7.93
N GLU A 90 4.03 -9.01 -6.95
CA GLU A 90 5.34 -9.63 -7.24
C GLU A 90 5.19 -11.02 -7.90
N ASP A 91 4.13 -11.77 -7.56
CA ASP A 91 3.83 -13.09 -8.13
C ASP A 91 3.64 -13.09 -9.67
N ASP A 92 3.32 -11.95 -10.26
CA ASP A 92 3.18 -11.83 -11.73
C ASP A 92 4.54 -11.89 -12.47
N THR A 93 5.66 -11.95 -11.74
CA THR A 93 7.01 -11.89 -12.34
C THR A 93 7.62 -13.27 -12.66
N GLU A 94 7.01 -14.38 -12.24
CA GLU A 94 7.58 -15.73 -12.43
C GLU A 94 6.62 -16.73 -13.13
N ALA A 95 6.03 -16.32 -14.26
CA ALA A 95 5.22 -17.22 -15.09
C ALA A 95 5.55 -17.15 -16.58
N GLU A 96 6.83 -17.12 -16.96
CA GLU A 96 7.23 -17.50 -18.33
C GLU A 96 8.66 -18.06 -18.38
N ALA A 97 8.86 -19.25 -17.81
CA ALA A 97 9.96 -20.12 -18.24
C ALA A 97 9.37 -21.14 -19.24
N PRO A 98 9.75 -21.11 -20.54
CA PRO A 98 9.28 -22.13 -21.48
C PRO A 98 9.81 -23.51 -21.05
N PRO A 99 9.02 -24.59 -21.22
CA PRO A 99 9.55 -25.92 -20.98
C PRO A 99 10.71 -26.17 -21.96
N ALA A 100 11.85 -26.56 -21.41
CA ALA A 100 13.03 -26.96 -22.18
C ALA A 100 12.66 -28.14 -23.13
N PRO A 101 13.29 -28.21 -24.31
CA PRO A 101 12.92 -29.10 -25.41
C PRO A 101 13.05 -30.59 -25.10
#